data_AF-A0A7Y3DJP9-F1
#
_entry.id   AF-A0A7Y3DJP9-F1
#
_cell.length_a   1.000
_cell.length_b   1.000
_cell.length_c   1.000
_cell.angle_alpha   90.00
_cell.angle_beta   90.00
_cell.angle_gamma   90.00
#
_symmetry.space_group_name_H-M   'P 1'
#
loop_
_entity.id
_entity.type
_entity.pdbx_description
1 polymer ?
#
loop_
_entity_poly.entity_id
_entity_poly.type
_entity_poly.pdbx_seq_one_letter_code
_entity_poly.pdbx_strand_id
1 'polypeptide(L)' 'GLASSLDLASVLLDEVEIAAVPGDAFGAPGYLRFSFALSDENLEEGLTRLQEWAG' A
#
# COMPACT_ATOMS: atom_id res chain seq x y z
N GLY A 1 -7.13 10.61 -10.70
CA GLY A 1 -6.13 9.78 -11.39
C GLY A 1 -4.89 9.77 -10.54
N LEU A 2 -4.37 8.58 -10.21
CA LEU A 2 -3.20 8.42 -9.35
C LEU A 2 -1.97 8.95 -10.08
N ALA A 3 -1.33 10.00 -9.56
CA ALA A 3 -0.23 10.69 -10.24
C ALA A 3 1.15 10.39 -9.61
N SER A 4 1.19 9.83 -8.41
CA SER A 4 2.41 9.52 -7.67
C SER A 4 2.26 8.29 -6.76
N SER A 5 3.37 7.75 -6.26
CA SER A 5 3.31 6.68 -5.26
C SER A 5 2.80 7.20 -3.91
N LEU A 6 2.96 8.50 -3.64
CA LEU A 6 2.31 9.18 -2.51
C LEU A 6 0.78 9.14 -2.63
N ASP A 7 0.21 9.50 -3.78
CA ASP A 7 -1.25 9.47 -3.97
C ASP A 7 -1.80 8.06 -3.79
N LEU A 8 -1.10 7.05 -4.34
CA LEU A 8 -1.50 5.65 -4.16
C LEU A 8 -1.41 5.21 -2.70
N ALA A 9 -0.34 5.58 -1.97
CA ALA A 9 -0.21 5.27 -0.55
C ALA A 9 -1.34 5.90 0.29
N SER A 10 -1.76 7.13 -0.04
CA SER A 10 -2.90 7.78 0.61
C SER A 10 -4.22 7.06 0.33
N VAL A 11 -4.49 6.71 -0.93
CA VAL A 11 -5.71 5.97 -1.30
C VAL A 11 -5.76 4.60 -0.63
N LEU A 12 -4.64 3.86 -0.60
CA LEU A 12 -4.58 2.57 0.10
C LEU A 12 -4.84 2.71 1.60
N LEU A 13 -4.36 3.78 2.22
CA LEU A 13 -4.63 4.04 3.65
C LEU A 13 -6.10 4.38 3.90
N ASP A 14 -6.67 5.27 3.08
CA ASP A 14 -8.01 5.81 3.31
C ASP A 14 -9.13 4.84 2.88
N GLU A 15 -8.94 4.09 1.80
CA GLU A 15 -9.99 3.21 1.23
C GLU A 15 -9.81 1.74 1.59
N VAL A 16 -8.57 1.27 1.75
CA VAL A 16 -8.23 -0.16 1.96
C VAL A 16 -7.72 -0.43 3.38
N GLU A 17 -7.48 0.62 4.16
CA GLU A 17 -6.88 0.58 5.50
C GLU A 17 -5.47 -0.04 5.52
N ILE A 18 -4.69 0.15 4.44
CA ILE A 18 -3.31 -0.36 4.32
C ILE A 18 -2.32 0.80 4.32
N ALA A 19 -1.47 0.85 5.34
CA ALA A 19 -0.35 1.77 5.38
C ALA A 19 0.84 1.25 4.55
N ALA A 20 1.21 1.98 3.50
CA ALA A 20 2.40 1.73 2.69
C ALA A 20 3.34 2.94 2.71
N VAL A 21 4.64 2.71 2.50
CA VAL A 21 5.62 3.80 2.39
C VAL A 21 5.82 4.15 0.92
N PRO A 22 5.56 5.41 0.50
CA PRO A 22 5.79 5.84 -0.87
C PRO A 22 7.28 5.97 -1.18
N GLY A 23 7.70 5.49 -2.35
CA GLY A 23 9.09 5.50 -2.79
C GLY A 23 9.59 6.86 -3.30
N ASP A 24 8.68 7.82 -3.54
CA ASP A 24 9.01 9.18 -4.00
C ASP A 24 10.07 9.86 -3.10
N ALA A 25 9.95 9.68 -1.77
CA ALA A 25 10.89 10.24 -0.80
C ALA A 25 12.23 9.48 -0.68
N PHE A 26 12.35 8.31 -1.31
CA PHE A 26 13.48 7.38 -1.18
C PHE A 26 14.22 7.13 -2.49
N GLY A 27 13.98 7.93 -3.53
CA GLY A 27 14.62 7.77 -4.83
C GLY A 27 14.11 6.57 -5.64
N ALA A 28 12.93 6.05 -5.30
CA ALA A 28 12.25 4.96 -6.01
C ALA A 28 10.84 5.39 -6.44
N PRO A 29 10.70 6.42 -7.30
CA PRO A 29 9.39 6.92 -7.74
C PRO A 29 8.61 5.81 -8.44
N GLY A 30 7.29 5.76 -8.19
CA GLY A 30 6.40 4.73 -8.74
C GLY A 30 6.42 3.38 -8.00
N TYR A 31 7.20 3.26 -6.92
CA TYR A 31 7.23 2.06 -6.06
C TYR A 31 6.66 2.34 -4.67
N LEU A 32 6.06 1.32 -4.07
CA LEU A 32 5.66 1.30 -2.66
C LEU A 32 6.48 0.26 -1.89
N ARG A 33 6.70 0.52 -0.60
CA ARG A 33 7.26 -0.46 0.33
C ARG A 33 6.24 -0.83 1.39
N PHE A 34 6.01 -2.13 1.52
CA PHE A 34 5.17 -2.72 2.56
C PHE A 34 6.04 -3.34 3.66
N SER A 35 5.57 -3.26 4.90
CA SER A 35 6.16 -4.01 6.01
C SER A 35 5.58 -5.43 6.00
N PHE A 36 6.43 -6.45 6.05
CA PHE A 36 6.02 -7.84 6.23
C PHE A 36 6.21 -8.32 7.68
N ALA A 37 6.74 -7.48 8.58
CA ALA A 37 7.01 -7.83 9.97
C ALA A 37 5.72 -7.70 10.83
N LEU A 38 4.70 -8.47 10.46
CA LEU A 38 3.38 -8.55 11.11
C LEU A 38 3.02 -10.03 11.33
N SER A 39 1.91 -10.30 12.02
CA SER A 39 1.35 -11.65 12.07
C SER A 39 0.85 -12.09 10.70
N ASP A 40 0.86 -13.39 10.44
CA ASP A 40 0.32 -13.97 9.20
C ASP A 40 -1.16 -13.57 8.99
N GLU A 41 -1.95 -13.56 10.07
CA GLU A 41 -3.37 -13.12 10.03
C GLU A 41 -3.53 -11.68 9.50
N ASN A 42 -2.72 -10.74 9.99
CA ASN A 42 -2.78 -9.35 9.54
C ASN A 42 -2.29 -9.21 8.08
N LEU A 43 -1.30 -10.01 7.66
CA LEU A 43 -0.81 -10.02 6.29
C LEU A 43 -1.87 -10.58 5.33
N GLU A 44 -2.52 -11.69 5.69
CA GLU A 44 -3.58 -12.29 4.90
C GLU A 44 -4.78 -11.36 4.75
N GLU A 45 -5.21 -10.71 5.85
CA GLU A 45 -6.30 -9.74 5.82
C GLU A 45 -5.97 -8.54 4.92
N GLY A 46 -4.80 -7.92 5.11
CA GLY A 46 -4.37 -6.79 4.29
C GLY A 46 -4.24 -7.15 2.80
N LEU A 47 -3.65 -8.30 2.48
CA LEU A 47 -3.50 -8.76 1.09
C LEU A 47 -4.85 -9.08 0.44
N THR A 48 -5.81 -9.63 1.21
CA THR A 48 -7.16 -9.91 0.71
C THR A 48 -7.88 -8.62 0.32
N ARG A 49 -7.88 -7.62 1.20
CA ARG A 49 -8.48 -6.30 0.91
C ARG A 49 -7.83 -5.63 -0.30
N LEU A 50 -6.50 -5.72 -0.40
CA LEU A 50 -5.76 -5.18 -1.55
C LEU A 50 -6.15 -5.88 -2.85
N GLN A 51 -6.29 -7.21 -2.84
CA GLN A 51 -6.70 -7.98 -4.00
C GLN A 51 -8.13 -7.62 -4.45
N GLU A 52 -9.06 -7.46 -3.51
CA GLU A 52 -10.44 -7.05 -3.80
C GLU A 52 -10.55 -5.63 -4.35
N TRP A 53 -9.71 -4.71 -3.87
CA TRP A 53 -9.69 -3.32 -4.36
C TRP A 53 -9.02 -3.19 -5.73
N ALA A 54 -7.98 -3.98 -6.01
CA ALA A 54 -7.20 -3.88 -7.25
C ALA A 54 -7.78 -4.67 -8.44
N GLY A 55 -8.62 -5.68 -8.17
CA GLY A 55 -9.28 -6.51 -9.18
C GLY A 55 -10.55 -5.90 -9.74
#